data_AF-A0A928PLG0-F1
#
_entry.id   AF-A0A928PLG0-F1
#
_cell.length_a   1.000
_cell.length_b   1.000
_cell.length_c   1.000
_cell.angle_alpha   90.00
_cell.angle_beta   90.00
_cell.angle_gamma   90.00
#
_symmetry.space_group_name_H-M   'P 1'
#
loop_
_entity.id
_entity.type
_entity.pdbx_description
1 polymer ?
#
loop_
_entity_poly.entity_id
_entity_poly.type
_entity_poly.pdbx_seq_one_letter_code
_entity_poly.pdbx_strand_id
1 'polypeptide(L)'
;MSTLAEQALKEYSSEATTAHHGGAQGRPFWNVHASQFMYVPNFNFNHIPGCRRYLFTATDCNKKVHTFEAEESSALLTPIWADIPEGLVELKVEALDENGKPQYLAGARTFFRVAPFKGTDYYPEKAKDYRECAMMAYRYVFNLSFIQYWRLHGTPDPDFDFNVYPNKTISRVVTGMLDYAKLDPENADKAMEIAVKAADFLISITFPEGTALEGLPPTYYTDFRKDLSKYNNESAIIRGKNVMMIYPAQAGRMYLRLEKETGDIRYFEAAKKIADYYRTHVLENGSWYLFVSVETGENTAHNYCLPDEIMLFMNEMYKRTGEEVWAKLEKGCYDYLIKTCVDNYNWEGQFEDSSFSTLYSNLTHFPADRMINYIANNLADDEKWLAEAEDLIRFVEDQFVIWENFAPYNDRYSERHGMDINEWFSPAGLEQYKWYMPIDSSTALIMRAFLDMYNVKKNPIYLEKAKTLGNSITRMQNAKSGLIPTHWMRKTCIEDGGNLWINCLISTAAEMMHLADVVEAEEQ
;
A
#
# COMPACT_ATOMS: atom_id res chain seq x y z
N MET A 1 4.54 -20.73 23.50
CA MET A 1 4.19 -20.00 22.27
C MET A 1 2.79 -20.46 21.87
N SER A 2 1.90 -19.60 21.36
CA SER A 2 0.57 -20.07 20.93
C SER A 2 0.69 -20.99 19.70
N THR A 3 -0.30 -21.84 19.45
CA THR A 3 -0.32 -22.76 18.29
C THR A 3 -0.20 -22.01 16.96
N LEU A 4 -0.78 -20.81 16.88
CA LEU A 4 -0.73 -19.96 15.68
C LEU A 4 0.63 -19.27 15.50
N ALA A 5 1.31 -18.94 16.60
CA ALA A 5 2.68 -18.45 16.53
C ALA A 5 3.67 -19.55 16.11
N GLU A 6 3.45 -20.79 16.54
CA GLU A 6 4.19 -21.94 16.02
C GLU A 6 3.91 -22.20 14.54
N GLN A 7 2.66 -22.01 14.09
CA GLN A 7 2.32 -22.05 12.67
C GLN A 7 3.07 -20.97 11.88
N ALA A 8 3.05 -19.73 12.36
CA ALA A 8 3.76 -18.62 11.72
C ALA A 8 5.26 -18.93 11.56
N LEU A 9 5.92 -19.39 12.62
CA LEU A 9 7.34 -19.76 12.58
C LEU A 9 7.66 -20.85 11.56
N LYS A 10 6.76 -21.84 11.41
CA LYS A 10 6.90 -22.88 10.38
C LYS A 10 6.79 -22.29 8.98
N GLU A 11 5.84 -21.39 8.76
CA GLU A 11 5.68 -20.69 7.47
C GLU A 11 6.93 -19.85 7.13
N TYR A 12 7.49 -19.11 8.09
CA TYR A 12 8.67 -18.27 7.85
C TYR A 12 9.96 -19.06 7.56
N SER A 13 10.02 -20.34 7.96
CA SER A 13 11.23 -21.17 7.85
C SER A 13 11.13 -22.27 6.79
N SER A 14 10.03 -22.30 6.03
CA SER A 14 9.75 -23.35 5.05
C SER A 14 9.93 -22.85 3.61
N GLU A 15 10.59 -23.65 2.78
CA GLU A 15 10.73 -23.42 1.34
C GLU A 15 9.36 -23.36 0.62
N ALA A 16 8.38 -24.14 1.08
CA ALA A 16 7.04 -24.17 0.47
C ALA A 16 6.25 -22.86 0.67
N THR A 17 6.73 -22.01 1.57
CA THR A 17 6.07 -20.77 1.99
C THR A 17 6.99 -19.56 1.84
N THR A 18 8.11 -19.69 1.12
CA THR A 18 8.94 -18.54 0.73
C THR A 18 8.11 -17.53 -0.07
N ALA A 19 8.23 -16.25 0.28
CA ALA A 19 7.64 -15.15 -0.49
C ALA A 19 8.29 -15.06 -1.88
N HIS A 20 7.53 -15.46 -2.91
CA HIS A 20 7.90 -15.42 -4.32
C HIS A 20 9.35 -15.85 -4.62
N HIS A 21 9.59 -17.17 -4.51
CA HIS A 21 10.89 -17.81 -4.74
C HIS A 21 11.48 -17.45 -6.13
N GLY A 22 12.56 -16.65 -6.14
CA GLY A 22 13.24 -16.25 -7.38
C GLY A 22 13.91 -17.43 -8.08
N GLY A 23 13.86 -17.47 -9.41
CA GLY A 23 14.40 -18.57 -10.23
C GLY A 23 13.47 -19.78 -10.36
N ALA A 24 12.62 -20.05 -9.37
CA ALA A 24 11.63 -21.13 -9.44
C ALA A 24 10.68 -20.91 -10.62
N GLN A 25 10.62 -21.87 -11.54
CA GLN A 25 9.78 -21.80 -12.76
C GLN A 25 10.05 -20.53 -13.61
N GLY A 26 11.26 -19.97 -13.55
CA GLY A 26 11.62 -18.75 -14.28
C GLY A 26 11.17 -17.44 -13.62
N ARG A 27 10.69 -17.48 -12.37
CA ARG A 27 10.32 -16.29 -11.60
C ARG A 27 11.50 -15.33 -11.44
N PRO A 28 11.27 -14.01 -11.47
CA PRO A 28 12.33 -13.03 -11.33
C PRO A 28 12.85 -12.94 -9.89
N PHE A 29 14.11 -12.52 -9.76
CA PHE A 29 14.68 -12.12 -8.47
C PHE A 29 14.33 -10.66 -8.16
N TRP A 30 13.08 -10.44 -7.78
CA TRP A 30 12.51 -9.13 -7.42
C TRP A 30 13.21 -8.48 -6.23
N ASN A 31 13.76 -9.30 -5.34
CA ASN A 31 14.28 -8.85 -4.06
C ASN A 31 15.67 -8.20 -4.16
N VAL A 32 16.14 -7.75 -5.32
CA VAL A 32 17.48 -7.15 -5.49
C VAL A 32 17.71 -5.91 -4.61
N HIS A 33 16.64 -5.16 -4.31
CA HIS A 33 16.68 -3.95 -3.46
C HIS A 33 16.09 -4.14 -2.06
N ALA A 34 15.56 -5.33 -1.73
CA ALA A 34 15.01 -5.63 -0.41
C ALA A 34 16.08 -5.50 0.69
N SER A 35 15.79 -4.80 1.78
CA SER A 35 16.73 -4.67 2.90
C SER A 35 16.47 -5.66 4.03
N GLN A 36 15.31 -6.33 4.02
CA GLN A 36 14.86 -7.17 5.11
C GLN A 36 14.09 -8.40 4.63
N PHE A 37 14.06 -9.44 5.47
CA PHE A 37 13.35 -10.70 5.22
C PHE A 37 12.85 -11.33 6.53
N MET A 38 11.60 -11.78 6.52
CA MET A 38 10.95 -12.62 7.52
C MET A 38 10.92 -14.09 7.06
N TYR A 39 10.52 -14.29 5.81
CA TYR A 39 10.50 -15.57 5.13
C TYR A 39 11.88 -15.93 4.57
N VAL A 40 12.13 -17.23 4.34
CA VAL A 40 13.41 -17.71 3.79
C VAL A 40 13.69 -17.05 2.43
N PRO A 41 14.78 -16.27 2.30
CA PRO A 41 15.11 -15.62 1.03
C PRO A 41 16.05 -16.47 0.16
N ASN A 42 16.09 -16.13 -1.13
CA ASN A 42 17.16 -16.50 -2.04
C ASN A 42 17.57 -15.33 -2.93
N PHE A 43 18.72 -15.45 -3.61
CA PHE A 43 19.34 -14.32 -4.33
C PHE A 43 19.92 -14.73 -5.69
N ASN A 44 19.91 -13.79 -6.64
CA ASN A 44 20.48 -13.97 -7.97
C ASN A 44 22.01 -13.82 -7.96
N PHE A 45 22.71 -14.73 -7.28
CA PHE A 45 24.17 -14.73 -7.29
C PHE A 45 24.73 -15.44 -8.52
N ASN A 46 25.91 -15.01 -8.96
CA ASN A 46 26.49 -15.46 -10.21
C ASN A 46 26.80 -16.96 -10.18
N HIS A 47 26.34 -17.68 -11.21
CA HIS A 47 26.81 -19.02 -11.47
C HIS A 47 28.26 -19.00 -11.97
N ILE A 48 29.13 -19.79 -11.34
CA ILE A 48 30.55 -19.89 -11.71
C ILE A 48 30.73 -21.07 -12.68
N PRO A 49 31.15 -20.84 -13.95
CA PRO A 49 31.29 -21.92 -14.93
C PRO A 49 32.20 -23.05 -14.46
N GLY A 50 31.71 -24.29 -14.56
CA GLY A 50 32.45 -25.49 -14.15
C GLY A 50 32.30 -25.87 -12.68
N CYS A 51 31.74 -25.00 -11.83
CA CYS A 51 31.46 -25.32 -10.43
C CYS A 51 30.08 -25.99 -10.28
N ARG A 52 29.99 -27.00 -9.41
CA ARG A 52 28.75 -27.75 -9.11
C ARG A 52 28.32 -27.67 -7.65
N ARG A 53 29.10 -26.97 -6.81
CA ARG A 53 28.87 -26.85 -5.38
C ARG A 53 29.22 -25.45 -4.91
N TYR A 54 28.39 -24.94 -4.02
CA TYR A 54 28.50 -23.61 -3.46
C TYR A 54 28.40 -23.71 -1.94
N LEU A 55 29.31 -23.05 -1.22
CA LEU A 55 29.27 -22.88 0.22
C LEU A 55 28.60 -21.56 0.55
N PHE A 56 27.50 -21.64 1.26
CA PHE A 56 26.81 -20.49 1.84
C PHE A 56 27.35 -20.28 3.25
N THR A 57 27.76 -19.05 3.56
CA THR A 57 28.25 -18.64 4.88
C THR A 57 27.47 -17.41 5.31
N ALA A 58 26.60 -17.56 6.31
CA ALA A 58 25.88 -16.46 6.94
C ALA A 58 26.49 -16.17 8.32
N THR A 59 26.89 -14.92 8.55
CA THR A 59 27.31 -14.44 9.87
C THR A 59 26.18 -13.62 10.47
N ASP A 60 25.71 -14.02 11.64
CA ASP A 60 24.62 -13.33 12.33
C ASP A 60 25.08 -12.14 13.20
N CYS A 61 24.11 -11.44 13.78
CA CYS A 61 24.34 -10.27 14.63
C CYS A 61 25.19 -10.58 15.88
N ASN A 62 25.24 -11.83 16.32
CA ASN A 62 26.07 -12.31 17.44
C ASN A 62 27.45 -12.83 16.99
N LYS A 63 27.80 -12.62 15.72
CA LYS A 63 29.04 -13.12 15.09
C LYS A 63 29.14 -14.66 15.04
N LYS A 64 28.03 -15.38 15.20
CA LYS A 64 27.97 -16.82 14.95
C LYS A 64 27.87 -17.06 13.45
N VAL A 65 28.61 -18.06 12.98
CA VAL A 65 28.66 -18.46 11.58
C VAL A 65 27.78 -19.68 11.37
N HIS A 66 26.93 -19.62 10.34
CA HIS A 66 26.05 -20.69 9.89
C HIS A 66 26.39 -21.03 8.45
N THR A 67 26.55 -22.31 8.13
CA THR A 67 26.96 -22.75 6.79
C THR A 67 26.16 -23.92 6.28
N PHE A 68 25.99 -23.98 4.96
CA PHE A 68 25.52 -25.16 4.25
C PHE A 68 26.09 -25.18 2.82
N GLU A 69 26.08 -26.35 2.19
CA GLU A 69 26.43 -26.50 0.78
C GLU A 69 25.16 -26.70 -0.07
N ALA A 70 25.16 -26.17 -1.29
CA ALA A 70 24.11 -26.41 -2.28
C ALA A 70 24.69 -26.53 -3.70
N GLU A 71 23.89 -27.08 -4.62
CA GLU A 71 24.31 -27.25 -6.02
C GLU A 71 24.20 -25.96 -6.84
N GLU A 72 23.39 -25.00 -6.37
CA GLU A 72 23.12 -23.73 -7.04
C GLU A 72 23.56 -22.53 -6.20
N SER A 73 24.08 -21.48 -6.84
CA SER A 73 24.43 -20.21 -6.20
C SER A 73 23.21 -19.42 -5.71
N SER A 74 22.01 -19.79 -6.18
CA SER A 74 20.72 -19.17 -5.86
C SER A 74 19.85 -20.01 -4.91
N ALA A 75 20.41 -21.03 -4.25
CA ALA A 75 19.68 -21.86 -3.31
C ALA A 75 19.07 -21.04 -2.15
N LEU A 76 17.92 -21.49 -1.67
CA LEU A 76 17.25 -20.92 -0.49
C LEU A 76 18.09 -21.11 0.77
N LEU A 77 18.00 -20.15 1.69
CA LEU A 77 18.66 -20.23 2.99
C LEU A 77 17.97 -21.19 3.98
N THR A 78 17.00 -21.99 3.53
CA THR A 78 16.19 -22.92 4.34
C THR A 78 17.03 -23.73 5.34
N PRO A 79 18.19 -24.32 4.97
CA PRO A 79 18.96 -25.19 5.87
C PRO A 79 19.49 -24.51 7.13
N ILE A 80 19.65 -23.18 7.10
CA ILE A 80 20.20 -22.40 8.21
C ILE A 80 19.22 -21.34 8.72
N TRP A 81 18.10 -21.10 8.03
CA TRP A 81 17.20 -20.00 8.35
C TRP A 81 16.65 -20.14 9.77
N ALA A 82 16.12 -21.29 10.19
CA ALA A 82 15.56 -21.41 11.55
C ALA A 82 16.55 -21.06 12.69
N ASP A 83 17.86 -21.20 12.47
CA ASP A 83 18.92 -21.02 13.48
C ASP A 83 19.51 -19.61 13.55
N ILE A 84 19.30 -18.80 12.52
CA ILE A 84 19.75 -17.40 12.50
C ILE A 84 18.87 -16.59 13.49
N PRO A 85 19.40 -15.72 14.35
CA PRO A 85 18.59 -14.83 15.17
C PRO A 85 18.05 -13.64 14.34
N GLU A 86 17.06 -12.94 14.87
CA GLU A 86 16.70 -11.61 14.39
C GLU A 86 17.92 -10.67 14.41
N GLY A 87 18.04 -9.83 13.39
CA GLY A 87 19.12 -8.85 13.29
C GLY A 87 19.85 -8.87 11.95
N LEU A 88 20.98 -8.16 11.92
CA LEU A 88 21.82 -8.07 10.74
C LEU A 88 22.43 -9.43 10.37
N VAL A 89 22.38 -9.76 9.09
CA VAL A 89 22.99 -10.95 8.49
C VAL A 89 23.93 -10.55 7.36
N GLU A 90 25.17 -11.03 7.43
CA GLU A 90 26.15 -10.94 6.35
C GLU A 90 26.26 -12.30 5.66
N LEU A 91 25.79 -12.38 4.41
CA LEU A 91 25.84 -13.59 3.59
C LEU A 91 26.95 -13.50 2.56
N LYS A 92 27.73 -14.59 2.45
CA LYS A 92 28.71 -14.82 1.39
C LYS A 92 28.45 -16.20 0.77
N VAL A 93 28.49 -16.28 -0.56
CA VAL A 93 28.34 -17.54 -1.31
C VAL A 93 29.57 -17.73 -2.18
N GLU A 94 30.27 -18.84 -1.96
CA GLU A 94 31.53 -19.16 -2.64
C GLU A 94 31.41 -20.48 -3.39
N ALA A 95 31.87 -20.50 -4.64
CA ALA A 95 31.97 -21.72 -5.42
C ALA A 95 33.14 -22.57 -4.92
N LEU A 96 32.90 -23.87 -4.78
CA LEU A 96 33.88 -24.84 -4.30
C LEU A 96 34.63 -25.51 -5.46
N ASP A 97 35.92 -25.79 -5.24
CA ASP A 97 36.72 -26.60 -6.14
C ASP A 97 36.40 -28.12 -5.99
N GLU A 98 37.09 -28.95 -6.77
CA GLU A 98 36.95 -30.42 -6.72
C GLU A 98 37.31 -31.00 -5.33
N ASN A 99 38.15 -30.31 -4.56
CA ASN A 99 38.56 -30.69 -3.21
C ASN A 99 37.66 -30.10 -2.11
N GLY A 100 36.59 -29.40 -2.47
CA GLY A 100 35.67 -28.76 -1.52
C GLY A 100 36.21 -27.47 -0.90
N LYS A 101 37.19 -26.81 -1.51
CA LYS A 101 37.74 -25.53 -1.03
C LYS A 101 37.07 -24.34 -1.72
N PRO A 102 36.70 -23.28 -0.98
CA PRO A 102 36.23 -22.03 -1.58
C PRO A 102 37.27 -21.45 -2.53
N GLN A 103 36.89 -21.20 -3.79
CA GLN A 103 37.80 -20.70 -4.82
C GLN A 103 37.34 -19.37 -5.43
N TYR A 104 36.03 -19.18 -5.64
CA TYR A 104 35.48 -18.00 -6.29
C TYR A 104 34.25 -17.46 -5.55
N LEU A 105 34.11 -16.13 -5.47
CA LEU A 105 32.92 -15.49 -4.92
C LEU A 105 31.80 -15.49 -5.96
N ALA A 106 30.69 -16.19 -5.66
CA ALA A 106 29.46 -16.14 -6.47
C ALA A 106 28.66 -14.86 -6.18
N GLY A 107 28.60 -14.47 -4.90
CA GLY A 107 27.95 -13.24 -4.47
C GLY A 107 28.03 -13.03 -2.97
N ALA A 108 27.71 -11.81 -2.55
CA ALA A 108 27.61 -11.43 -1.14
C ALA A 108 26.46 -10.44 -0.96
N ARG A 109 25.83 -10.46 0.21
CA ARG A 109 24.73 -9.57 0.55
C ARG A 109 24.67 -9.33 2.05
N THR A 110 24.25 -8.14 2.43
CA THR A 110 23.87 -7.80 3.79
C THR A 110 22.38 -7.48 3.82
N PHE A 111 21.66 -8.04 4.78
CA PHE A 111 20.23 -7.82 4.97
C PHE A 111 19.86 -7.99 6.44
N PHE A 112 18.67 -7.53 6.81
CA PHE A 112 18.14 -7.69 8.16
C PHE A 112 17.14 -8.83 8.20
N ARG A 113 17.27 -9.76 9.14
CA ARG A 113 16.20 -10.68 9.47
C ARG A 113 15.27 -10.02 10.46
N VAL A 114 14.01 -9.81 10.08
CA VAL A 114 13.00 -9.21 10.95
C VAL A 114 12.36 -10.23 11.90
N ALA A 115 11.78 -9.73 12.99
CA ALA A 115 11.04 -10.54 13.94
C ALA A 115 9.84 -11.24 13.26
N PRO A 116 9.63 -12.54 13.53
CA PRO A 116 8.42 -13.24 13.12
C PRO A 116 7.22 -12.82 13.97
N PHE A 117 6.01 -13.04 13.47
CA PHE A 117 4.80 -12.93 14.27
C PHE A 117 4.81 -13.93 15.44
N LYS A 118 4.63 -13.43 16.68
CA LYS A 118 4.65 -14.23 17.92
C LYS A 118 3.26 -14.57 18.48
N GLY A 119 2.20 -14.29 17.72
CA GLY A 119 0.82 -14.46 18.16
C GLY A 119 0.30 -13.23 18.89
N THR A 120 -1.00 -12.95 18.78
CA THR A 120 -1.62 -11.72 19.30
C THR A 120 -1.38 -11.51 20.80
N ASP A 121 -1.41 -12.58 21.60
CA ASP A 121 -1.20 -12.54 23.06
C ASP A 121 0.21 -12.06 23.47
N TYR A 122 1.18 -12.08 22.55
CA TYR A 122 2.51 -11.53 22.80
C TYR A 122 2.53 -10.00 22.69
N TYR A 123 1.65 -9.44 21.86
CA TYR A 123 1.60 -8.00 21.59
C TYR A 123 0.64 -7.29 22.54
N PRO A 124 0.80 -5.97 22.74
CA PRO A 124 -0.13 -5.21 23.56
C PRO A 124 -1.58 -5.35 23.08
N GLU A 125 -2.49 -5.59 24.01
CA GLU A 125 -3.92 -5.66 23.74
C GLU A 125 -4.47 -4.32 23.20
N LYS A 126 -5.64 -4.40 22.53
CA LYS A 126 -6.38 -3.22 22.07
C LYS A 126 -6.61 -2.25 23.24
N ALA A 127 -6.37 -0.97 23.00
CA ALA A 127 -6.63 0.07 24.00
C ALA A 127 -8.10 0.48 24.08
N LYS A 128 -8.90 0.12 23.08
CA LYS A 128 -10.35 0.34 22.99
C LYS A 128 -10.97 -0.56 21.94
N ASP A 129 -12.29 -0.55 21.83
CA ASP A 129 -12.98 -1.30 20.80
C ASP A 129 -12.66 -0.79 19.36
N TYR A 130 -12.68 -1.70 18.37
CA TYR A 130 -12.34 -1.36 16.99
C TYR A 130 -13.38 -0.43 16.35
N ARG A 131 -14.68 -0.67 16.59
CA ARG A 131 -15.76 0.19 16.08
C ARG A 131 -15.72 1.55 16.74
N GLU A 132 -15.47 1.59 18.05
CA GLU A 132 -15.26 2.83 18.80
C GLU A 132 -14.07 3.62 18.24
N CYS A 133 -12.94 2.94 17.98
CA CYS A 133 -11.76 3.56 17.38
C CYS A 133 -12.06 4.19 16.02
N ALA A 134 -12.73 3.46 15.12
CA ALA A 134 -13.13 3.96 13.81
C ALA A 134 -14.08 5.17 13.93
N MET A 135 -15.09 5.09 14.79
CA MET A 135 -16.05 6.18 15.01
C MET A 135 -15.37 7.45 15.54
N MET A 136 -14.45 7.32 16.49
CA MET A 136 -13.68 8.45 17.02
C MET A 136 -12.83 9.10 15.94
N ALA A 137 -12.24 8.32 15.04
CA ALA A 137 -11.45 8.85 13.93
C ALA A 137 -12.34 9.63 12.93
N TYR A 138 -13.48 9.08 12.53
CA TYR A 138 -14.42 9.81 11.66
C TYR A 138 -14.95 11.10 12.32
N ARG A 139 -15.29 11.05 13.61
CA ARG A 139 -15.72 12.22 14.37
C ARG A 139 -14.62 13.27 14.48
N TYR A 140 -13.37 12.86 14.67
CA TYR A 140 -12.22 13.77 14.65
C TYR A 140 -12.13 14.48 13.29
N VAL A 141 -12.13 13.73 12.19
CA VAL A 141 -12.09 14.25 10.82
C VAL A 141 -13.21 15.26 10.59
N PHE A 142 -14.45 14.87 10.89
CA PHE A 142 -15.60 15.75 10.72
C PHE A 142 -15.43 17.09 11.44
N ASN A 143 -14.86 17.10 12.65
CA ASN A 143 -14.71 18.31 13.47
C ASN A 143 -13.48 19.17 13.13
N LEU A 144 -12.61 18.75 12.21
CA LEU A 144 -11.47 19.56 11.78
C LEU A 144 -11.94 20.85 11.09
N SER A 145 -11.29 21.97 11.40
CA SER A 145 -11.69 23.28 10.87
C SER A 145 -11.68 23.32 9.35
N PHE A 146 -10.64 22.74 8.72
CA PHE A 146 -10.53 22.69 7.26
C PHE A 146 -11.53 21.72 6.60
N ILE A 147 -12.08 20.77 7.35
CA ILE A 147 -13.18 19.92 6.88
C ILE A 147 -14.51 20.67 6.99
N GLN A 148 -14.75 21.34 8.11
CA GLN A 148 -15.91 22.22 8.28
C GLN A 148 -15.89 23.42 7.32
N TYR A 149 -14.72 23.83 6.84
CA TYR A 149 -14.55 24.89 5.86
C TYR A 149 -15.34 24.61 4.58
N TRP A 150 -15.37 23.35 4.11
CA TRP A 150 -16.19 22.93 2.96
C TRP A 150 -17.66 23.28 3.15
N ARG A 151 -18.20 23.05 4.35
CA ARG A 151 -19.60 23.35 4.65
C ARG A 151 -19.88 24.85 4.56
N LEU A 152 -18.95 25.69 5.01
CA LEU A 152 -19.13 27.15 5.05
C LEU A 152 -18.89 27.81 3.70
N HIS A 153 -17.95 27.30 2.90
CA HIS A 153 -17.42 28.01 1.73
C HIS A 153 -17.60 27.27 0.41
N GLY A 154 -17.79 25.94 0.43
CA GLY A 154 -17.87 25.13 -0.79
C GLY A 154 -16.53 25.00 -1.54
N THR A 155 -15.42 25.42 -0.94
CA THR A 155 -14.07 25.40 -1.50
C THR A 155 -13.09 24.82 -0.48
N PRO A 156 -11.90 24.35 -0.89
CA PRO A 156 -10.90 23.88 0.05
C PRO A 156 -10.42 25.01 0.96
N ASP A 157 -10.11 24.67 2.21
CA ASP A 157 -9.41 25.58 3.10
C ASP A 157 -8.02 25.92 2.52
N PRO A 158 -7.70 27.20 2.28
CA PRO A 158 -6.42 27.62 1.72
C PRO A 158 -5.23 27.33 2.64
N ASP A 159 -5.47 27.18 3.95
CA ASP A 159 -4.42 26.98 4.95
C ASP A 159 -4.12 25.50 5.22
N PHE A 160 -4.90 24.55 4.65
CA PHE A 160 -4.59 23.13 4.76
C PHE A 160 -3.72 22.62 3.61
N ASP A 161 -2.56 22.03 3.96
CA ASP A 161 -1.49 21.78 3.02
C ASP A 161 -1.82 20.77 1.92
N PHE A 162 -2.53 19.70 2.25
CA PHE A 162 -2.76 18.60 1.31
C PHE A 162 -3.94 18.82 0.37
N ASN A 163 -4.64 19.97 0.47
CA ASN A 163 -5.68 20.35 -0.50
C ASN A 163 -5.11 20.61 -1.92
N VAL A 164 -3.78 20.73 -2.07
CA VAL A 164 -3.15 20.85 -3.40
C VAL A 164 -3.21 19.57 -4.21
N TYR A 165 -3.59 18.44 -3.62
CA TYR A 165 -3.75 17.15 -4.30
C TYR A 165 -5.23 16.75 -4.40
N PRO A 166 -6.06 17.47 -5.17
CA PRO A 166 -7.51 17.40 -5.05
C PRO A 166 -8.07 15.99 -5.31
N ASN A 167 -7.59 15.26 -6.32
CA ASN A 167 -8.08 13.90 -6.56
C ASN A 167 -7.85 12.95 -5.37
N LYS A 168 -6.71 13.05 -4.69
CA LYS A 168 -6.37 12.18 -3.56
C LYS A 168 -7.10 12.63 -2.30
N THR A 169 -6.98 13.91 -1.97
CA THR A 169 -7.48 14.47 -0.71
C THR A 169 -9.00 14.63 -0.73
N ILE A 170 -9.55 15.29 -1.76
CA ILE A 170 -10.98 15.62 -1.81
C ILE A 170 -11.81 14.35 -2.01
N SER A 171 -11.40 13.44 -2.89
CA SER A 171 -12.12 12.15 -3.05
C SER A 171 -12.18 11.37 -1.74
N ARG A 172 -11.13 11.44 -0.90
CA ARG A 172 -11.17 10.83 0.43
C ARG A 172 -12.05 11.58 1.41
N VAL A 173 -12.06 12.92 1.40
CA VAL A 173 -13.02 13.70 2.21
C VAL A 173 -14.44 13.30 1.90
N VAL A 174 -14.82 13.25 0.62
CA VAL A 174 -16.18 12.84 0.20
C VAL A 174 -16.49 11.44 0.72
N THR A 175 -15.60 10.47 0.46
CA THR A 175 -15.80 9.07 0.86
C THR A 175 -15.95 8.95 2.39
N GLY A 176 -15.10 9.62 3.17
CA GLY A 176 -15.14 9.59 4.62
C GLY A 176 -16.38 10.24 5.22
N MET A 177 -16.88 11.32 4.60
CA MET A 177 -18.13 11.94 5.03
C MET A 177 -19.35 11.08 4.68
N LEU A 178 -19.33 10.36 3.56
CA LEU A 178 -20.36 9.37 3.24
C LEU A 178 -20.36 8.20 4.23
N ASP A 179 -19.19 7.74 4.66
CA ASP A 179 -19.08 6.73 5.73
C ASP A 179 -19.66 7.28 7.04
N TYR A 180 -19.19 8.46 7.46
CA TYR A 180 -19.61 9.07 8.73
C TYR A 180 -21.11 9.37 8.77
N ALA A 181 -21.71 9.82 7.66
CA ALA A 181 -23.14 10.11 7.60
C ALA A 181 -24.02 8.88 7.91
N LYS A 182 -23.57 7.67 7.56
CA LYS A 182 -24.26 6.42 7.88
C LYS A 182 -24.12 6.02 9.34
N LEU A 183 -23.04 6.47 9.97
CA LEU A 183 -22.62 6.06 11.31
C LEU A 183 -23.12 7.02 12.40
N ASP A 184 -23.30 8.31 12.10
CA ASP A 184 -23.74 9.33 13.05
C ASP A 184 -24.98 10.11 12.55
N PRO A 185 -26.20 9.64 12.88
CA PRO A 185 -27.45 10.26 12.45
C PRO A 185 -27.59 11.74 12.82
N GLU A 186 -26.99 12.19 13.93
CA GLU A 186 -27.09 13.59 14.37
C GLU A 186 -26.34 14.55 13.45
N ASN A 187 -25.29 14.07 12.77
CA ASN A 187 -24.46 14.86 11.86
C ASN A 187 -24.56 14.40 10.40
N ALA A 188 -25.44 13.44 10.10
CA ALA A 188 -25.60 12.87 8.76
C ALA A 188 -25.81 13.93 7.67
N ASP A 189 -26.76 14.84 7.87
CA ASP A 189 -27.05 15.90 6.89
C ASP A 189 -25.85 16.84 6.66
N LYS A 190 -25.12 17.18 7.73
CA LYS A 190 -23.94 18.06 7.64
C LYS A 190 -22.77 17.36 6.96
N ALA A 191 -22.56 16.08 7.25
CA ALA A 191 -21.53 15.27 6.60
C ALA A 191 -21.85 15.12 5.11
N MET A 192 -23.11 14.84 4.77
CA MET A 192 -23.57 14.80 3.37
C MET A 192 -23.40 16.16 2.67
N GLU A 193 -23.70 17.27 3.35
CA GLU A 193 -23.47 18.62 2.82
C GLU A 193 -21.98 18.87 2.48
N ILE A 194 -21.06 18.43 3.35
CA ILE A 194 -19.61 18.50 3.07
C ILE A 194 -19.25 17.64 1.87
N ALA A 195 -19.74 16.40 1.81
CA ALA A 195 -19.48 15.46 0.72
C ALA A 195 -19.91 16.04 -0.64
N VAL A 196 -21.12 16.56 -0.73
CA VAL A 196 -21.67 17.20 -1.94
C VAL A 196 -20.84 18.42 -2.34
N LYS A 197 -20.56 19.33 -1.41
CA LYS A 197 -19.79 20.55 -1.70
C LYS A 197 -18.37 20.26 -2.17
N ALA A 198 -17.71 19.29 -1.54
CA ALA A 198 -16.37 18.85 -1.92
C ALA A 198 -16.36 18.20 -3.32
N ALA A 199 -17.34 17.35 -3.63
CA ALA A 199 -17.49 16.74 -4.94
C ALA A 199 -17.80 17.76 -6.05
N ASP A 200 -18.71 18.69 -5.78
CA ASP A 200 -19.09 19.77 -6.70
C ASP A 200 -17.88 20.67 -7.02
N PHE A 201 -17.06 20.98 -6.02
CA PHE A 201 -15.82 21.70 -6.24
C PHE A 201 -14.86 20.91 -7.14
N LEU A 202 -14.67 19.61 -6.90
CA LEU A 202 -13.80 18.78 -7.74
C LEU A 202 -14.28 18.73 -9.21
N ILE A 203 -15.59 18.68 -9.43
CA ILE A 203 -16.19 18.82 -10.77
C ILE A 203 -15.87 20.20 -11.36
N SER A 204 -15.97 21.27 -10.55
CA SER A 204 -15.76 22.64 -11.03
C SER A 204 -14.33 22.92 -11.53
N ILE A 205 -13.35 22.16 -11.07
CA ILE A 205 -11.94 22.29 -11.47
C ILE A 205 -11.49 21.21 -12.48
N THR A 206 -12.43 20.39 -12.96
CA THR A 206 -12.18 19.41 -14.02
C THR A 206 -11.80 20.11 -15.32
N PHE A 207 -10.87 19.53 -16.08
CA PHE A 207 -10.41 20.16 -17.31
C PHE A 207 -11.56 20.32 -18.33
N PRO A 208 -11.70 21.51 -18.93
CA PRO A 208 -12.86 21.84 -19.76
C PRO A 208 -12.85 21.13 -21.12
N GLU A 209 -14.00 21.14 -21.77
CA GLU A 209 -14.19 20.61 -23.12
C GLU A 209 -13.20 21.20 -24.13
N GLY A 210 -12.66 20.34 -25.00
CA GLY A 210 -11.67 20.70 -26.01
C GLY A 210 -10.23 20.80 -25.51
N THR A 211 -9.98 20.57 -24.21
CA THR A 211 -8.60 20.42 -23.69
C THR A 211 -8.09 19.00 -23.84
N ALA A 212 -6.77 18.84 -23.81
CA ALA A 212 -6.15 17.53 -24.00
C ALA A 212 -6.53 16.51 -22.90
N LEU A 213 -6.90 16.99 -21.71
CA LEU A 213 -7.29 16.18 -20.56
C LEU A 213 -8.77 16.36 -20.19
N GLU A 214 -9.60 16.74 -21.16
CA GLU A 214 -11.04 16.99 -20.97
C GLU A 214 -11.70 15.95 -20.07
N GLY A 215 -12.46 16.43 -19.08
CA GLY A 215 -13.23 15.58 -18.19
C GLY A 215 -12.43 14.94 -17.06
N LEU A 216 -11.10 15.08 -17.02
CA LEU A 216 -10.30 14.64 -15.89
C LEU A 216 -10.20 15.73 -14.81
N PRO A 217 -10.34 15.37 -13.52
CA PRO A 217 -9.94 16.25 -12.44
C PRO A 217 -8.40 16.28 -12.28
N PRO A 218 -7.82 17.42 -11.86
CA PRO A 218 -6.37 17.59 -11.78
C PRO A 218 -5.73 16.76 -10.65
N THR A 219 -4.48 16.32 -10.84
CA THR A 219 -3.69 15.75 -9.73
C THR A 219 -3.20 16.83 -8.77
N TYR A 220 -2.84 17.99 -9.31
CA TYR A 220 -2.36 19.13 -8.54
C TYR A 220 -3.21 20.36 -8.84
N TYR A 221 -3.60 21.12 -7.82
CA TYR A 221 -4.36 22.34 -7.99
C TYR A 221 -3.96 23.36 -6.92
N THR A 222 -3.62 24.58 -7.31
CA THR A 222 -3.08 25.58 -6.40
C THR A 222 -3.83 26.91 -6.40
N ASP A 223 -4.78 27.11 -7.31
CA ASP A 223 -5.42 28.42 -7.54
C ASP A 223 -6.25 28.90 -6.33
N PHE A 224 -6.66 27.99 -5.45
CA PHE A 224 -7.32 28.35 -4.20
C PHE A 224 -6.37 29.04 -3.18
N ARG A 225 -5.05 29.00 -3.40
CA ARG A 225 -4.05 29.60 -2.51
C ARG A 225 -3.70 31.02 -2.92
N LYS A 226 -3.63 31.88 -1.90
CA LYS A 226 -3.20 33.28 -2.06
C LYS A 226 -1.68 33.44 -2.09
N ASP A 227 -0.94 32.55 -1.43
CA ASP A 227 0.52 32.63 -1.30
C ASP A 227 1.14 31.23 -1.22
N LEU A 228 1.80 30.81 -2.30
CA LEU A 228 2.44 29.49 -2.39
C LEU A 228 3.78 29.41 -1.63
N SER A 229 4.37 30.54 -1.25
CA SER A 229 5.69 30.58 -0.60
C SER A 229 5.68 30.09 0.85
N LYS A 230 4.50 29.97 1.46
CA LYS A 230 4.32 29.58 2.87
C LYS A 230 4.32 28.08 3.12
N TYR A 231 4.38 27.26 2.07
CA TYR A 231 4.02 25.86 2.17
C TYR A 231 5.01 24.97 1.43
N ASN A 232 5.22 23.76 1.97
CA ASN A 232 6.13 22.76 1.40
C ASN A 232 5.44 21.96 0.29
N ASN A 233 5.00 22.64 -0.77
CA ASN A 233 4.26 22.07 -1.90
C ASN A 233 5.11 21.98 -3.17
N GLU A 234 6.41 21.76 -3.02
CA GLU A 234 7.36 21.79 -4.13
C GLU A 234 6.94 20.85 -5.28
N SER A 235 6.45 19.65 -4.94
CA SER A 235 5.91 18.69 -5.91
C SER A 235 4.71 19.26 -6.68
N ALA A 236 3.73 19.87 -6.00
CA ALA A 236 2.56 20.45 -6.68
C ALA A 236 2.95 21.66 -7.55
N ILE A 237 3.94 22.44 -7.15
CA ILE A 237 4.43 23.59 -7.92
C ILE A 237 5.22 23.12 -9.16
N ILE A 238 6.13 22.16 -8.99
CA ILE A 238 6.97 21.65 -10.08
C ILE A 238 6.15 20.81 -11.06
N ARG A 239 5.24 19.98 -10.54
CA ARG A 239 4.50 18.99 -11.32
C ARG A 239 3.07 19.41 -11.65
N GLY A 240 2.64 20.61 -11.25
CA GLY A 240 1.29 21.13 -11.52
C GLY A 240 0.89 21.23 -13.00
N LYS A 241 1.84 20.99 -13.89
CA LYS A 241 1.64 20.89 -15.34
C LYS A 241 1.31 19.47 -15.82
N ASN A 242 1.20 18.51 -14.90
CA ASN A 242 0.93 17.10 -15.21
C ASN A 242 -0.30 16.60 -14.45
N VAL A 243 -0.94 15.57 -15.01
CA VAL A 243 -1.87 14.69 -14.30
C VAL A 243 -1.22 13.32 -14.19
N MET A 244 -1.29 12.73 -13.00
CA MET A 244 -0.90 11.36 -12.75
C MET A 244 -2.12 10.44 -12.92
N MET A 245 -2.05 9.52 -13.88
CA MET A 245 -3.21 8.80 -14.42
C MET A 245 -3.90 7.83 -13.45
N ILE A 246 -3.32 7.51 -12.30
CA ILE A 246 -3.95 6.66 -11.29
C ILE A 246 -5.12 7.39 -10.60
N TYR A 247 -4.96 8.69 -10.32
CA TYR A 247 -5.86 9.41 -9.42
C TYR A 247 -7.26 9.71 -9.95
N PRO A 248 -7.48 10.01 -11.25
CA PRO A 248 -8.84 10.25 -11.75
C PRO A 248 -9.78 9.07 -11.52
N ALA A 249 -9.30 7.83 -11.55
CA ALA A 249 -10.11 6.65 -11.23
C ALA A 249 -10.65 6.68 -9.79
N GLN A 250 -9.86 7.17 -8.82
CA GLN A 250 -10.33 7.32 -7.43
C GLN A 250 -11.50 8.32 -7.34
N ALA A 251 -11.42 9.43 -8.08
CA ALA A 251 -12.52 10.39 -8.18
C ALA A 251 -13.75 9.77 -8.86
N GLY A 252 -13.56 9.02 -9.95
CA GLY A 252 -14.63 8.30 -10.66
C GLY A 252 -15.42 7.36 -9.74
N ARG A 253 -14.71 6.52 -8.98
CA ARG A 253 -15.32 5.60 -7.98
C ARG A 253 -16.06 6.36 -6.88
N MET A 254 -15.46 7.44 -6.39
CA MET A 254 -16.11 8.32 -5.40
C MET A 254 -17.42 8.92 -5.95
N TYR A 255 -17.43 9.36 -7.21
CA TYR A 255 -18.64 9.90 -7.84
C TYR A 255 -19.74 8.85 -8.02
N LEU A 256 -19.40 7.62 -8.43
CA LEU A 256 -20.36 6.51 -8.49
C LEU A 256 -20.98 6.23 -7.13
N ARG A 257 -20.15 6.26 -6.08
CA ARG A 257 -20.63 6.10 -4.71
C ARG A 257 -21.56 7.25 -4.30
N LEU A 258 -21.19 8.50 -4.58
CA LEU A 258 -22.00 9.68 -4.23
C LEU A 258 -23.32 9.72 -5.00
N GLU A 259 -23.34 9.34 -6.28
CA GLU A 259 -24.59 9.19 -7.06
C GLU A 259 -25.54 8.21 -6.39
N LYS A 260 -25.04 7.04 -5.97
CA LYS A 260 -25.85 6.03 -5.29
C LYS A 260 -26.50 6.56 -4.00
N GLU A 261 -25.78 7.37 -3.23
CA GLU A 261 -26.27 7.89 -1.95
C GLU A 261 -27.21 9.11 -2.10
N THR A 262 -27.05 9.90 -3.17
CA THR A 262 -27.81 11.15 -3.37
C THR A 262 -28.91 11.05 -4.42
N GLY A 263 -28.79 10.12 -5.37
CA GLY A 263 -29.60 10.04 -6.58
C GLY A 263 -29.30 11.14 -7.62
N ASP A 264 -28.27 11.97 -7.41
CA ASP A 264 -27.91 13.04 -8.35
C ASP A 264 -27.06 12.49 -9.51
N ILE A 265 -27.68 12.45 -10.70
CA ILE A 265 -27.09 11.89 -11.91
C ILE A 265 -25.83 12.63 -12.38
N ARG A 266 -25.62 13.89 -11.97
CA ARG A 266 -24.44 14.68 -12.35
C ARG A 266 -23.14 14.01 -11.91
N TYR A 267 -23.15 13.28 -10.79
CA TYR A 267 -21.99 12.54 -10.32
C TYR A 267 -21.70 11.34 -11.22
N PHE A 268 -22.72 10.60 -11.66
CA PHE A 268 -22.53 9.55 -12.65
C PHE A 268 -22.01 10.11 -13.99
N GLU A 269 -22.51 11.27 -14.44
CA GLU A 269 -22.01 11.94 -15.64
C GLU A 269 -20.53 12.34 -15.51
N ALA A 270 -20.12 12.84 -14.35
CA ALA A 270 -18.71 13.15 -14.06
C ALA A 270 -17.84 11.89 -14.07
N ALA A 271 -18.29 10.80 -13.43
CA ALA A 271 -17.61 9.50 -13.48
C ALA A 271 -17.47 9.00 -14.92
N LYS A 272 -18.54 9.10 -15.71
CA LYS A 272 -18.57 8.65 -17.10
C LYS A 272 -17.56 9.41 -17.97
N LYS A 273 -17.40 10.73 -17.78
CA LYS A 273 -16.37 11.51 -18.51
C LYS A 273 -14.95 10.98 -18.24
N ILE A 274 -14.64 10.64 -17.00
CA ILE A 274 -13.35 10.03 -16.63
C ILE A 274 -13.20 8.66 -17.30
N ALA A 275 -14.23 7.82 -17.27
CA ALA A 275 -14.20 6.50 -17.90
C ALA A 275 -14.05 6.58 -19.44
N ASP A 276 -14.74 7.52 -20.08
CA ASP A 276 -14.64 7.78 -21.52
C ASP A 276 -13.23 8.26 -21.89
N TYR A 277 -12.59 9.10 -21.05
CA TYR A 277 -11.20 9.49 -21.25
C TYR A 277 -10.28 8.27 -21.26
N TYR A 278 -10.36 7.42 -20.22
CA TYR A 278 -9.55 6.21 -20.13
C TYR A 278 -9.74 5.32 -21.35
N ARG A 279 -10.99 5.06 -21.74
CA ARG A 279 -11.32 4.25 -22.92
C ARG A 279 -10.71 4.80 -24.21
N THR A 280 -10.72 6.12 -24.38
CA THR A 280 -10.26 6.76 -25.62
C THR A 280 -8.73 6.80 -25.72
N HIS A 281 -8.04 6.80 -24.57
CA HIS A 281 -6.59 6.99 -24.49
C HIS A 281 -5.83 5.76 -24.00
N VAL A 282 -6.49 4.61 -23.87
CA VAL A 282 -5.81 3.36 -23.48
C VAL A 282 -4.80 2.97 -24.56
N LEU A 283 -3.59 2.61 -24.12
CA LEU A 283 -2.52 2.13 -24.97
C LEU A 283 -2.75 0.66 -25.35
N GLU A 284 -2.08 0.20 -26.41
CA GLU A 284 -2.19 -1.20 -26.88
C GLU A 284 -1.85 -2.23 -25.81
N ASN A 285 -1.04 -1.87 -24.81
CA ASN A 285 -0.67 -2.74 -23.71
C ASN A 285 -1.74 -2.85 -22.61
N GLY A 286 -2.86 -2.11 -22.70
CA GLY A 286 -3.91 -2.10 -21.68
C GLY A 286 -3.68 -1.13 -20.53
N SER A 287 -2.72 -0.21 -20.65
CA SER A 287 -2.43 0.82 -19.64
C SER A 287 -2.36 2.23 -20.25
N TRP A 288 -1.89 3.21 -19.48
CA TRP A 288 -1.68 4.61 -19.83
C TRP A 288 -0.26 5.02 -19.43
N TYR A 289 0.25 6.12 -19.97
CA TYR A 289 1.43 6.73 -19.37
C TYR A 289 1.11 7.27 -17.98
N LEU A 290 2.05 7.12 -17.04
CA LEU A 290 1.83 7.50 -15.65
C LEU A 290 1.59 9.01 -15.50
N PHE A 291 2.41 9.83 -16.17
CA PHE A 291 2.29 11.29 -16.15
C PHE A 291 2.00 11.82 -17.55
N VAL A 292 0.95 12.65 -17.63
CA VAL A 292 0.51 13.28 -18.88
C VAL A 292 0.47 14.79 -18.69
N SER A 293 1.01 15.53 -19.66
CA SER A 293 1.03 16.99 -19.71
C SER A 293 -0.39 17.55 -19.82
N VAL A 294 -0.72 18.51 -18.97
CA VAL A 294 -1.99 19.27 -19.02
C VAL A 294 -2.10 20.08 -20.31
N GLU A 295 -0.99 20.62 -20.80
CA GLU A 295 -0.97 21.50 -21.97
C GLU A 295 -1.12 20.72 -23.29
N THR A 296 -0.43 19.59 -23.40
CA THR A 296 -0.28 18.88 -24.68
C THR A 296 -1.02 17.54 -24.74
N GLY A 297 -1.38 16.94 -23.61
CA GLY A 297 -1.88 15.56 -23.55
C GLY A 297 -0.81 14.49 -23.82
N GLU A 298 0.44 14.90 -23.97
CA GLU A 298 1.56 13.99 -24.21
C GLU A 298 2.15 13.48 -22.90
N ASN A 299 2.76 12.31 -22.93
CA ASN A 299 3.44 11.76 -21.77
C ASN A 299 4.70 12.58 -21.44
N THR A 300 4.86 12.91 -20.17
CA THR A 300 6.08 13.60 -19.69
C THR A 300 7.12 12.62 -19.13
N ALA A 301 6.81 11.33 -19.21
CA ALA A 301 7.61 10.22 -18.73
C ALA A 301 7.41 8.96 -19.58
N HIS A 302 8.37 8.05 -19.55
CA HIS A 302 8.26 6.74 -20.23
C HIS A 302 7.53 5.68 -19.41
N ASN A 303 7.24 5.96 -18.14
CA ASN A 303 6.63 5.00 -17.22
C ASN A 303 5.16 4.82 -17.56
N TYR A 304 4.68 3.58 -17.48
CA TYR A 304 3.27 3.26 -17.56
C TYR A 304 2.65 3.27 -16.17
N CYS A 305 1.39 3.67 -16.11
CA CYS A 305 0.51 3.53 -14.96
C CYS A 305 0.40 2.04 -14.59
N LEU A 306 0.39 1.72 -13.30
CA LEU A 306 -0.19 0.46 -12.83
C LEU A 306 -1.70 0.69 -12.70
N PRO A 307 -2.53 0.11 -13.59
CA PRO A 307 -3.94 0.49 -13.72
C PRO A 307 -4.84 -0.23 -12.72
N ASP A 308 -4.40 -0.44 -11.49
CA ASP A 308 -5.13 -1.19 -10.46
C ASP A 308 -6.39 -0.45 -9.97
N GLU A 309 -6.30 0.85 -9.69
CA GLU A 309 -7.49 1.67 -9.38
C GLU A 309 -8.41 1.83 -10.60
N ILE A 310 -7.84 1.90 -11.81
CA ILE A 310 -8.60 2.02 -13.06
C ILE A 310 -9.38 0.73 -13.32
N MET A 311 -8.77 -0.43 -13.09
CA MET A 311 -9.40 -1.75 -13.19
C MET A 311 -10.64 -1.82 -12.27
N LEU A 312 -10.50 -1.45 -11.00
CA LEU A 312 -11.62 -1.43 -10.04
C LEU A 312 -12.71 -0.44 -10.49
N PHE A 313 -12.33 0.73 -11.01
CA PHE A 313 -13.29 1.70 -11.51
C PHE A 313 -14.07 1.17 -12.73
N MET A 314 -13.41 0.51 -13.68
CA MET A 314 -14.07 -0.08 -14.84
C MET A 314 -15.02 -1.22 -14.45
N ASN A 315 -14.66 -2.01 -13.44
CA ASN A 315 -15.55 -3.02 -12.87
C ASN A 315 -16.83 -2.39 -12.28
N GLU A 316 -16.70 -1.29 -11.54
CA GLU A 316 -17.84 -0.54 -10.99
C GLU A 316 -18.69 0.09 -12.10
N MET A 317 -18.08 0.61 -13.16
CA MET A 317 -18.79 1.12 -14.35
C MET A 317 -19.59 0.02 -15.05
N TYR A 318 -19.02 -1.17 -15.22
CA TYR A 318 -19.74 -2.33 -15.78
C TYR A 318 -20.93 -2.70 -14.91
N LYS A 319 -20.74 -2.83 -13.59
CA LYS A 319 -21.84 -3.12 -12.64
C LYS A 319 -22.95 -2.08 -12.70
N ARG A 320 -22.62 -0.80 -12.92
CA ARG A 320 -23.58 0.31 -12.96
C ARG A 320 -24.32 0.44 -14.30
N THR A 321 -23.73 0.00 -15.42
CA THR A 321 -24.27 0.27 -16.77
C THR A 321 -24.63 -0.98 -17.57
N GLY A 322 -24.00 -2.13 -17.28
CA GLY A 322 -24.09 -3.34 -18.09
C GLY A 322 -23.38 -3.23 -19.46
N GLU A 323 -22.63 -2.15 -19.72
CA GLU A 323 -21.97 -1.96 -21.01
C GLU A 323 -20.64 -2.73 -21.09
N GLU A 324 -20.59 -3.71 -21.99
CA GLU A 324 -19.44 -4.59 -22.24
C GLU A 324 -18.12 -3.87 -22.55
N VAL A 325 -18.16 -2.60 -22.93
CA VAL A 325 -16.95 -1.80 -23.16
C VAL A 325 -16.13 -1.64 -21.87
N TRP A 326 -16.79 -1.53 -20.72
CA TRP A 326 -16.11 -1.38 -19.43
C TRP A 326 -15.48 -2.70 -18.97
N ALA A 327 -16.19 -3.83 -19.14
CA ALA A 327 -15.63 -5.15 -18.85
C ALA A 327 -14.39 -5.46 -19.71
N LYS A 328 -14.39 -5.05 -20.98
CA LYS A 328 -13.22 -5.18 -21.85
C LYS A 328 -12.03 -4.33 -21.38
N LEU A 329 -12.29 -3.11 -20.93
CA LEU A 329 -11.24 -2.22 -20.44
C LEU A 329 -10.69 -2.69 -19.08
N GLU A 330 -11.55 -3.17 -18.18
CA GLU A 330 -11.16 -3.87 -16.96
C GLU A 330 -10.22 -5.04 -17.29
N LYS A 331 -10.62 -5.91 -18.22
CA LYS A 331 -9.79 -7.05 -18.63
C LYS A 331 -8.43 -6.61 -19.18
N GLY A 332 -8.38 -5.54 -19.98
CA GLY A 332 -7.11 -4.99 -20.48
C GLY A 332 -6.18 -4.53 -19.35
N CYS A 333 -6.73 -3.84 -18.34
CA CYS A 333 -5.97 -3.42 -17.15
C CYS A 333 -5.46 -4.64 -16.36
N TYR A 334 -6.33 -5.63 -16.20
CA TYR A 334 -6.00 -6.89 -15.53
C TYR A 334 -4.87 -7.64 -16.23
N ASP A 335 -4.98 -7.87 -17.55
CA ASP A 335 -3.97 -8.55 -18.36
C ASP A 335 -2.61 -7.83 -18.27
N TYR A 336 -2.63 -6.49 -18.25
CA TYR A 336 -1.42 -5.69 -18.03
C TYR A 336 -0.80 -5.95 -16.65
N LEU A 337 -1.60 -5.87 -15.57
CA LEU A 337 -1.13 -6.13 -14.21
C LEU A 337 -0.59 -7.55 -14.04
N ILE A 338 -1.18 -8.56 -14.68
CA ILE A 338 -0.63 -9.91 -14.66
C ILE A 338 0.77 -9.91 -15.27
N LYS A 339 0.91 -9.36 -16.47
CA LYS A 339 2.18 -9.34 -17.19
C LYS A 339 3.25 -8.52 -16.45
N THR A 340 2.92 -7.38 -15.86
CA THR A 340 3.91 -6.46 -15.29
C THR A 340 4.16 -6.66 -13.81
N CYS A 341 3.14 -7.07 -13.05
CA CYS A 341 3.20 -7.19 -11.61
C CYS A 341 3.23 -8.63 -11.15
N VAL A 342 2.41 -9.53 -11.70
CA VAL A 342 2.41 -10.94 -11.24
C VAL A 342 3.59 -11.71 -11.83
N ASP A 343 3.73 -11.71 -13.16
CA ASP A 343 4.78 -12.47 -13.86
C ASP A 343 6.19 -11.91 -13.58
N ASN A 344 6.30 -10.58 -13.46
CA ASN A 344 7.57 -9.89 -13.22
C ASN A 344 7.78 -9.48 -11.76
N TYR A 345 6.80 -9.66 -10.88
CA TYR A 345 6.86 -9.28 -9.47
C TYR A 345 7.29 -7.83 -9.19
N ASN A 346 6.97 -6.92 -10.12
CA ASN A 346 7.31 -5.50 -10.02
C ASN A 346 6.11 -4.67 -9.55
N TRP A 347 5.88 -4.66 -8.25
CA TRP A 347 4.86 -3.84 -7.57
C TRP A 347 5.38 -2.42 -7.31
N GLU A 348 5.62 -1.66 -8.39
CA GLU A 348 6.20 -0.31 -8.33
C GLU A 348 5.33 0.68 -7.52
N GLY A 349 5.97 1.40 -6.60
CA GLY A 349 5.41 2.54 -5.90
C GLY A 349 5.28 3.74 -6.83
N GLN A 350 4.03 4.06 -7.16
CA GLN A 350 3.64 5.19 -8.00
C GLN A 350 2.85 6.20 -7.15
N PHE A 351 3.51 7.30 -6.77
CA PHE A 351 2.94 8.37 -5.93
C PHE A 351 3.15 9.75 -6.55
N GLU A 352 2.28 10.71 -6.22
CA GLU A 352 2.26 12.07 -6.79
C GLU A 352 3.50 12.89 -6.48
N ASP A 353 4.21 12.53 -5.42
CA ASP A 353 5.43 13.17 -4.94
C ASP A 353 6.70 12.42 -5.32
N SER A 354 6.56 11.24 -5.95
CA SER A 354 7.68 10.35 -6.26
C SER A 354 8.25 10.56 -7.66
N SER A 355 9.58 10.52 -7.78
CA SER A 355 10.27 10.43 -9.07
C SER A 355 10.24 9.01 -9.61
N PHE A 356 10.58 8.87 -10.89
CA PHE A 356 10.70 7.58 -11.56
C PHE A 356 11.57 6.60 -10.77
N SER A 357 11.16 5.33 -10.79
CA SER A 357 11.89 4.24 -10.15
C SER A 357 12.44 3.32 -11.23
N THR A 358 13.64 2.78 -11.01
CA THR A 358 14.13 1.68 -11.82
C THR A 358 13.48 0.39 -11.33
N LEU A 359 13.58 -0.68 -12.12
CA LEU A 359 12.99 -1.98 -11.79
C LEU A 359 13.33 -2.40 -10.35
N TYR A 360 12.30 -2.72 -9.56
CA TYR A 360 12.38 -3.11 -8.14
C TYR A 360 12.95 -2.08 -7.16
N SER A 361 13.36 -0.88 -7.58
CA SER A 361 14.04 0.08 -6.69
C SER A 361 13.08 0.80 -5.74
N ASN A 362 11.78 0.73 -6.00
CA ASN A 362 10.73 1.30 -5.17
C ASN A 362 9.52 0.40 -5.14
N LEU A 363 9.61 -0.78 -4.53
CA LEU A 363 8.44 -1.64 -4.36
C LEU A 363 7.54 -1.10 -3.24
N THR A 364 6.25 -1.41 -3.33
CA THR A 364 5.23 -1.04 -2.34
C THR A 364 4.15 -2.12 -2.24
N HIS A 365 3.39 -2.11 -1.15
CA HIS A 365 2.30 -3.04 -0.90
C HIS A 365 0.98 -2.63 -1.58
N PHE A 366 0.69 -1.34 -1.79
CA PHE A 366 -0.65 -0.88 -2.22
C PHE A 366 -1.26 -1.61 -3.45
N PRO A 367 -0.56 -1.76 -4.60
CA PRO A 367 -1.13 -2.48 -5.74
C PRO A 367 -1.21 -3.99 -5.49
N ALA A 368 -0.34 -4.56 -4.64
CA ALA A 368 -0.41 -5.95 -4.23
C ALA A 368 -1.64 -6.20 -3.33
N ASP A 369 -1.88 -5.34 -2.34
CA ASP A 369 -3.08 -5.40 -1.48
C ASP A 369 -4.37 -5.30 -2.30
N ARG A 370 -4.40 -4.40 -3.30
CA ARG A 370 -5.54 -4.29 -4.21
C ARG A 370 -5.72 -5.50 -5.11
N MET A 371 -4.64 -6.15 -5.54
CA MET A 371 -4.72 -7.42 -6.27
C MET A 371 -5.25 -8.55 -5.38
N ILE A 372 -4.78 -8.64 -4.13
CA ILE A 372 -5.29 -9.59 -3.13
C ILE A 372 -6.80 -9.38 -2.93
N ASN A 373 -7.23 -8.12 -2.73
CA ASN A 373 -8.64 -7.77 -2.62
C ASN A 373 -9.44 -8.14 -3.88
N TYR A 374 -8.91 -7.86 -5.07
CA TYR A 374 -9.58 -8.20 -6.33
C TYR A 374 -9.76 -9.71 -6.48
N ILE A 375 -8.71 -10.49 -6.18
CA ILE A 375 -8.75 -11.96 -6.20
C ILE A 375 -9.79 -12.46 -5.20
N ALA A 376 -9.75 -11.99 -3.95
CA ALA A 376 -10.66 -12.42 -2.90
C ALA A 376 -12.14 -12.15 -3.23
N ASN A 377 -12.44 -11.06 -3.94
CA ASN A 377 -13.83 -10.69 -4.26
C ASN A 377 -14.34 -11.22 -5.61
N ASN A 378 -13.46 -11.55 -6.56
CA ASN A 378 -13.87 -11.88 -7.93
C ASN A 378 -13.34 -13.22 -8.43
N LEU A 379 -12.29 -13.77 -7.82
CA LEU A 379 -11.57 -14.96 -8.29
C LEU A 379 -11.33 -15.99 -7.17
N ALA A 380 -12.05 -15.91 -6.05
CA ALA A 380 -11.83 -16.78 -4.89
C ALA A 380 -12.07 -18.28 -5.17
N ASP A 381 -12.90 -18.59 -6.17
CA ASP A 381 -13.18 -19.97 -6.60
C ASP A 381 -12.08 -20.56 -7.51
N ASP A 382 -11.10 -19.76 -7.94
CA ASP A 382 -9.95 -20.22 -8.72
C ASP A 382 -8.76 -20.50 -7.80
N GLU A 383 -8.48 -21.80 -7.58
CA GLU A 383 -7.39 -22.26 -6.71
C GLU A 383 -6.02 -21.70 -7.10
N LYS A 384 -5.77 -21.45 -8.40
CA LYS A 384 -4.51 -20.86 -8.86
C LYS A 384 -4.40 -19.42 -8.40
N TRP A 385 -5.45 -18.62 -8.56
CA TRP A 385 -5.45 -17.23 -8.11
C TRP A 385 -5.41 -17.12 -6.60
N LEU A 386 -6.09 -18.02 -5.90
CA LEU A 386 -6.03 -18.07 -4.45
C LEU A 386 -4.61 -18.38 -3.95
N ALA A 387 -3.90 -19.30 -4.60
CA ALA A 387 -2.49 -19.57 -4.30
C ALA A 387 -1.59 -18.37 -4.61
N GLU A 388 -1.87 -17.61 -5.68
CA GLU A 388 -1.15 -16.37 -5.99
C GLU A 388 -1.40 -15.29 -4.93
N ALA A 389 -2.64 -15.14 -4.43
CA ALA A 389 -2.94 -14.23 -3.32
C ALA A 389 -2.23 -14.66 -2.02
N GLU A 390 -2.08 -15.95 -1.76
CA GLU A 390 -1.26 -16.47 -0.66
C GLU A 390 0.24 -16.16 -0.82
N ASP A 391 0.77 -16.16 -2.04
CA ASP A 391 2.15 -15.72 -2.32
C ASP A 391 2.31 -14.21 -2.13
N LEU A 392 1.35 -13.43 -2.63
CA LEU A 392 1.34 -11.97 -2.50
C LEU A 392 1.26 -11.50 -1.05
N ILE A 393 0.40 -12.08 -0.22
CA ILE A 393 0.30 -11.68 1.19
C ILE A 393 1.58 -12.01 1.97
N ARG A 394 2.31 -13.06 1.57
CA ARG A 394 3.63 -13.36 2.15
C ARG A 394 4.65 -12.30 1.77
N PHE A 395 4.69 -11.86 0.52
CA PHE A 395 5.54 -10.72 0.12
C PHE A 395 5.19 -9.43 0.86
N VAL A 396 3.90 -9.13 0.97
CA VAL A 396 3.43 -7.96 1.73
C VAL A 396 3.89 -8.04 3.18
N GLU A 397 3.74 -9.19 3.84
CA GLU A 397 4.21 -9.39 5.21
C GLU A 397 5.74 -9.34 5.32
N ASP A 398 6.45 -10.00 4.41
CA ASP A 398 7.90 -10.14 4.40
C ASP A 398 8.62 -8.78 4.29
N GLN A 399 8.06 -7.90 3.47
CA GLN A 399 8.67 -6.63 3.14
C GLN A 399 8.00 -5.47 3.88
N PHE A 400 6.69 -5.44 4.00
CA PHE A 400 5.99 -4.24 4.47
C PHE A 400 5.39 -4.38 5.87
N VAL A 401 5.62 -5.47 6.60
CA VAL A 401 5.20 -5.58 8.01
C VAL A 401 6.39 -5.66 8.94
N ILE A 402 6.32 -4.88 10.02
CA ILE A 402 7.25 -4.95 11.15
C ILE A 402 6.47 -5.36 12.38
N TRP A 403 6.74 -6.56 12.88
CA TRP A 403 6.14 -7.04 14.12
C TRP A 403 6.84 -6.49 15.37
N GLU A 404 8.18 -6.34 15.34
CA GLU A 404 8.96 -5.83 16.47
C GLU A 404 10.05 -4.84 16.01
N ASN A 405 11.31 -5.29 15.81
CA ASN A 405 12.40 -4.37 15.52
C ASN A 405 12.50 -4.04 14.03
N PHE A 406 12.95 -2.83 13.75
CA PHE A 406 13.16 -2.32 12.41
C PHE A 406 14.61 -2.52 11.95
N ALA A 407 14.81 -2.67 10.64
CA ALA A 407 16.15 -2.78 10.05
C ALA A 407 16.91 -1.43 10.16
N PRO A 408 18.17 -1.42 10.63
CA PRO A 408 18.93 -0.19 10.89
C PRO A 408 19.31 0.59 9.61
N TYR A 409 19.13 0.01 8.42
CA TYR A 409 19.43 0.64 7.13
C TYR A 409 18.20 1.16 6.38
N ASN A 410 17.04 1.26 7.05
CA ASN A 410 15.94 2.11 6.58
C ASN A 410 16.32 3.61 6.62
N ASP A 411 17.61 3.90 6.79
CA ASP A 411 18.19 5.14 7.29
C ASP A 411 18.50 6.20 6.24
N ARG A 412 18.54 5.86 4.94
CA ARG A 412 18.78 6.90 3.91
C ARG A 412 17.73 8.01 3.94
N TYR A 413 16.52 7.69 4.41
CA TYR A 413 15.45 8.67 4.56
C TYR A 413 15.41 9.27 5.97
N SER A 414 15.67 8.48 7.01
CA SER A 414 15.64 8.95 8.40
C SER A 414 16.82 9.86 8.77
N GLU A 415 18.04 9.60 8.28
CA GLU A 415 19.17 10.55 8.35
C GLU A 415 18.83 11.89 7.67
N ARG A 416 18.19 11.86 6.50
CA ARG A 416 17.87 13.07 5.72
C ARG A 416 16.77 13.93 6.35
N HIS A 417 15.91 13.34 7.19
CA HIS A 417 14.77 14.04 7.82
C HIS A 417 14.86 14.07 9.35
N GLY A 418 16.01 13.68 9.93
CA GLY A 418 16.26 13.72 11.36
C GLY A 418 15.33 12.80 12.16
N MET A 419 14.98 11.64 11.62
CA MET A 419 14.13 10.66 12.28
C MET A 419 15.00 9.57 12.92
N ASP A 420 14.67 9.16 14.15
CA ASP A 420 15.37 8.05 14.83
C ASP A 420 14.48 6.80 14.77
N ILE A 421 15.01 5.72 14.19
CA ILE A 421 14.32 4.44 14.07
C ILE A 421 13.95 3.85 15.44
N ASN A 422 14.67 4.20 16.50
CA ASN A 422 14.37 3.79 17.88
C ASN A 422 13.12 4.49 18.44
N GLU A 423 12.59 5.49 17.74
CA GLU A 423 11.35 6.19 18.09
C GLU A 423 10.12 5.65 17.37
N TRP A 424 10.29 4.67 16.47
CA TRP A 424 9.20 4.11 15.68
C TRP A 424 8.37 3.12 16.50
N PHE A 425 7.05 3.09 16.26
CA PHE A 425 6.15 2.14 16.92
C PHE A 425 5.86 0.93 16.03
N SER A 426 5.83 -0.25 16.64
CA SER A 426 5.42 -1.53 16.04
C SER A 426 4.46 -2.28 16.99
N PRO A 427 3.67 -3.26 16.51
CA PRO A 427 3.53 -3.71 15.11
C PRO A 427 3.00 -2.64 14.15
N ALA A 428 3.53 -2.57 12.92
CA ALA A 428 3.16 -1.56 11.92
C ALA A 428 3.39 -2.02 10.47
N GLY A 429 2.72 -1.34 9.54
CA GLY A 429 2.93 -1.46 8.09
C GLY A 429 3.81 -0.34 7.53
N LEU A 430 4.69 -0.68 6.59
CA LEU A 430 5.62 0.24 5.90
C LEU A 430 5.08 0.62 4.51
N GLU A 431 5.30 1.85 4.06
CA GLU A 431 4.68 2.36 2.83
C GLU A 431 5.33 1.83 1.53
N GLN A 432 6.62 2.12 1.31
CA GLN A 432 7.34 1.80 0.07
C GLN A 432 8.85 1.88 0.31
N TYR A 433 9.69 1.27 -0.54
CA TYR A 433 11.15 1.28 -0.30
C TYR A 433 11.77 2.68 -0.25
N LYS A 434 11.26 3.66 -1.02
CA LYS A 434 11.74 5.06 -0.94
C LYS A 434 11.26 5.79 0.32
N TRP A 435 10.21 5.32 0.96
CA TRP A 435 9.55 5.89 2.14
C TRP A 435 9.25 4.80 3.17
N TYR A 436 10.31 4.09 3.58
CA TYR A 436 10.18 2.78 4.22
C TYR A 436 10.01 2.89 5.74
N MET A 437 8.90 3.51 6.15
CA MET A 437 8.59 3.89 7.53
C MET A 437 7.14 3.55 7.89
N PRO A 438 6.81 3.46 9.19
CA PRO A 438 5.49 3.03 9.64
C PRO A 438 4.44 4.13 9.43
N ILE A 439 3.44 3.80 8.60
CA ILE A 439 2.33 4.68 8.23
C ILE A 439 1.00 4.05 8.66
N ASP A 440 0.09 4.88 9.16
CA ASP A 440 -1.24 4.44 9.62
C ASP A 440 -2.01 3.71 8.51
N SER A 441 -2.11 4.33 7.33
CA SER A 441 -2.85 3.77 6.21
C SER A 441 -2.19 2.52 5.62
N SER A 442 -0.85 2.44 5.62
CA SER A 442 -0.15 1.19 5.26
C SER A 442 -0.51 0.08 6.22
N THR A 443 -0.49 0.36 7.53
CA THR A 443 -0.89 -0.62 8.55
C THR A 443 -2.33 -1.09 8.36
N ALA A 444 -3.24 -0.16 8.08
CA ALA A 444 -4.66 -0.45 7.90
C ALA A 444 -4.96 -1.24 6.62
N LEU A 445 -4.29 -0.95 5.52
CA LEU A 445 -4.50 -1.66 4.24
C LEU A 445 -3.88 -3.06 4.25
N ILE A 446 -2.73 -3.25 4.89
CA ILE A 446 -2.16 -4.59 5.08
C ILE A 446 -3.05 -5.41 6.03
N MET A 447 -3.57 -4.80 7.10
CA MET A 447 -4.59 -5.40 7.96
C MET A 447 -5.80 -5.85 7.13
N ARG A 448 -6.28 -5.00 6.20
CA ARG A 448 -7.36 -5.35 5.28
C ARG A 448 -7.01 -6.55 4.38
N ALA A 449 -5.80 -6.61 3.83
CA ALA A 449 -5.36 -7.74 3.00
C ALA A 449 -5.37 -9.06 3.79
N PHE A 450 -4.97 -9.05 5.07
CA PHE A 450 -5.14 -10.21 5.94
C PHE A 450 -6.61 -10.58 6.17
N LEU A 451 -7.50 -9.60 6.37
CA LEU A 451 -8.94 -9.87 6.50
C LEU A 451 -9.55 -10.45 5.23
N ASP A 452 -9.15 -9.97 4.05
CA ASP A 452 -9.61 -10.51 2.77
C ASP A 452 -9.19 -11.98 2.62
N MET A 453 -7.94 -12.31 2.98
CA MET A 453 -7.46 -13.70 3.00
C MET A 453 -8.18 -14.56 4.06
N TYR A 454 -8.48 -14.00 5.24
CA TYR A 454 -9.29 -14.69 6.24
C TYR A 454 -10.68 -15.03 5.71
N ASN A 455 -11.34 -14.10 5.05
CA ASN A 455 -12.70 -14.29 4.54
C ASN A 455 -12.80 -15.44 3.53
N VAL A 456 -11.78 -15.62 2.68
CA VAL A 456 -11.79 -16.67 1.65
C VAL A 456 -11.16 -17.99 2.10
N LYS A 457 -10.15 -17.99 2.98
CA LYS A 457 -9.47 -19.22 3.45
C LYS A 457 -9.99 -19.75 4.78
N LYS A 458 -10.56 -18.87 5.61
CA LYS A 458 -10.88 -19.14 7.02
C LYS A 458 -9.70 -19.71 7.83
N ASN A 459 -8.48 -19.36 7.44
CA ASN A 459 -7.27 -19.70 8.20
C ASN A 459 -7.10 -18.67 9.34
N PRO A 460 -7.18 -19.10 10.62
CA PRO A 460 -7.23 -18.19 11.78
C PRO A 460 -5.99 -17.31 11.94
N ILE A 461 -4.83 -17.72 11.40
CA ILE A 461 -3.61 -16.91 11.49
C ILE A 461 -3.78 -15.52 10.85
N TYR A 462 -4.56 -15.43 9.77
CA TYR A 462 -4.79 -14.16 9.08
C TYR A 462 -5.61 -13.19 9.95
N LEU A 463 -6.66 -13.68 10.60
CA LEU A 463 -7.45 -12.85 11.51
C LEU A 463 -6.61 -12.38 12.72
N GLU A 464 -5.75 -13.23 13.26
CA GLU A 464 -4.87 -12.86 14.38
C GLU A 464 -3.81 -11.82 13.99
N LYS A 465 -3.21 -11.95 12.80
CA LYS A 465 -2.32 -10.92 12.24
C LYS A 465 -3.07 -9.59 12.03
N ALA A 466 -4.28 -9.64 11.48
CA ALA A 466 -5.13 -8.45 11.32
C ALA A 466 -5.48 -7.79 12.67
N LYS A 467 -5.92 -8.57 13.66
CA LYS A 467 -6.23 -8.08 15.02
C LYS A 467 -5.00 -7.47 15.68
N THR A 468 -3.82 -8.04 15.48
CA THR A 468 -2.57 -7.48 16.03
C THR A 468 -2.27 -6.09 15.47
N LEU A 469 -2.40 -5.90 14.15
CA LEU A 469 -2.25 -4.57 13.52
C LEU A 469 -3.37 -3.61 13.98
N GLY A 470 -4.61 -4.10 14.08
CA GLY A 470 -5.75 -3.33 14.62
C GLY A 470 -5.51 -2.88 16.06
N ASN A 471 -4.96 -3.75 16.92
CA ASN A 471 -4.58 -3.41 18.29
C ASN A 471 -3.59 -2.24 18.29
N SER A 472 -2.54 -2.29 17.46
CA SER A 472 -1.59 -1.19 17.31
C SER A 472 -2.30 0.13 16.94
N ILE A 473 -3.22 0.10 15.97
CA ILE A 473 -3.98 1.30 15.56
C ILE A 473 -4.76 1.88 16.75
N THR A 474 -5.46 1.05 17.54
CA THR A 474 -6.22 1.54 18.70
C THR A 474 -5.35 2.24 19.75
N ARG A 475 -4.08 1.81 19.87
CA ARG A 475 -3.09 2.34 20.80
C ARG A 475 -2.42 3.61 20.29
N MET A 476 -2.24 3.72 18.97
CA MET A 476 -1.72 4.94 18.34
C MET A 476 -2.75 6.08 18.33
N GLN A 477 -4.04 5.75 18.41
CA GLN A 477 -5.09 6.75 18.45
C GLN A 477 -5.05 7.58 19.74
N ASN A 478 -5.00 8.90 19.61
CA ASN A 478 -5.17 9.82 20.72
C ASN A 478 -6.54 9.62 21.39
N ALA A 479 -6.53 9.19 22.65
CA ALA A 479 -7.74 8.84 23.40
C ALA A 479 -8.70 10.01 23.66
N LYS A 480 -8.27 11.27 23.51
CA LYS A 480 -9.13 12.45 23.71
C LYS A 480 -9.70 12.95 22.39
N SER A 481 -8.87 13.09 21.36
CA SER A 481 -9.30 13.70 20.10
C SER A 481 -9.84 12.69 19.10
N GLY A 482 -9.40 11.42 19.13
CA GLY A 482 -9.68 10.44 18.09
C GLY A 482 -8.71 10.46 16.90
N LEU A 483 -7.73 11.37 16.90
CA LEU A 483 -6.66 11.43 15.90
C LEU A 483 -5.84 10.14 15.90
N ILE A 484 -5.65 9.55 14.72
CA ILE A 484 -4.60 8.55 14.46
C ILE A 484 -3.51 9.28 13.66
N PRO A 485 -2.27 9.39 14.18
CA PRO A 485 -1.20 10.10 13.48
C PRO A 485 -0.79 9.33 12.22
N THR A 486 -0.46 10.03 11.13
CA THR A 486 -0.05 9.37 9.88
C THR A 486 1.26 8.62 10.05
N HIS A 487 2.22 9.22 10.74
CA HIS A 487 3.54 8.62 10.95
C HIS A 487 3.65 8.12 12.39
N TRP A 488 4.03 6.87 12.57
CA TRP A 488 4.06 6.23 13.88
C TRP A 488 5.44 6.33 14.52
N MET A 489 5.75 7.55 14.96
CA MET A 489 7.00 7.88 15.63
C MET A 489 6.73 8.69 16.90
N ARG A 490 7.61 8.60 17.90
CA ARG A 490 7.44 9.28 19.20
C ARG A 490 7.08 10.75 19.04
N LYS A 491 7.86 11.49 18.25
CA LYS A 491 7.66 12.93 18.01
C LYS A 491 6.27 13.26 17.47
N THR A 492 5.78 12.51 16.49
CA THR A 492 4.47 12.77 15.85
C THR A 492 3.29 12.28 16.69
N CYS A 493 3.45 11.16 17.40
CA CYS A 493 2.39 10.57 18.22
C CYS A 493 2.22 11.27 19.58
N ILE A 494 3.30 11.80 20.17
CA ILE A 494 3.32 12.31 21.55
C ILE A 494 3.49 13.84 21.60
N GLU A 495 4.31 14.43 20.73
CA GLU A 495 4.80 15.81 20.93
C GLU A 495 4.11 16.86 20.06
N ASP A 496 3.85 16.56 18.77
CA ASP A 496 3.46 17.63 17.82
C ASP A 496 2.05 17.51 17.22
N GLY A 497 1.43 16.33 17.15
CA GLY A 497 0.13 16.13 16.49
C GLY A 497 0.05 16.64 15.03
N GLY A 498 1.19 17.00 14.43
CA GLY A 498 1.30 17.90 13.29
C GLY A 498 1.58 17.23 11.95
N ASN A 499 1.40 15.91 11.85
CA ASN A 499 1.59 15.18 10.61
C ASN A 499 0.33 14.35 10.29
N LEU A 500 -0.63 15.02 9.65
CA LEU A 500 -1.93 14.47 9.30
C LEU A 500 -2.15 14.55 7.78
N TRP A 501 -1.98 13.41 7.13
CA TRP A 501 -2.52 13.15 5.81
C TRP A 501 -3.95 12.65 5.97
N ILE A 502 -4.92 13.53 5.68
CA ILE A 502 -6.32 13.25 5.97
C ILE A 502 -6.86 12.04 5.20
N ASN A 503 -6.35 11.81 3.98
CA ASN A 503 -6.68 10.63 3.19
C ASN A 503 -6.23 9.34 3.89
N CYS A 504 -5.11 9.35 4.60
CA CYS A 504 -4.60 8.21 5.34
C CYS A 504 -5.51 7.91 6.53
N LEU A 505 -5.79 8.92 7.37
CA LEU A 505 -6.67 8.77 8.54
C LEU A 505 -8.07 8.26 8.16
N ILE A 506 -8.67 8.79 7.10
CA ILE A 506 -9.98 8.34 6.64
C ILE A 506 -9.92 6.89 6.15
N SER A 507 -8.86 6.49 5.46
CA SER A 507 -8.68 5.11 5.01
C SER A 507 -8.51 4.17 6.21
N THR A 508 -7.70 4.56 7.20
CA THR A 508 -7.53 3.84 8.46
C THR A 508 -8.86 3.66 9.19
N ALA A 509 -9.70 4.70 9.27
CA ALA A 509 -11.01 4.61 9.91
C ALA A 509 -11.94 3.61 9.21
N ALA A 510 -11.93 3.58 7.87
CA ALA A 510 -12.73 2.64 7.08
C ALA A 510 -12.31 1.19 7.33
N GLU A 511 -11.01 0.90 7.31
CA GLU A 511 -10.53 -0.47 7.53
C GLU A 511 -10.68 -0.92 8.99
N MET A 512 -10.58 -0.02 9.96
CA MET A 512 -10.91 -0.32 11.36
C MET A 512 -12.38 -0.66 11.54
N MET A 513 -13.28 0.00 10.81
CA MET A 513 -14.70 -0.34 10.79
C MET A 513 -14.92 -1.75 10.21
N HIS A 514 -14.24 -2.07 9.10
CA HIS A 514 -14.30 -3.41 8.51
C HIS A 514 -13.74 -4.50 9.44
N LEU A 515 -12.62 -4.24 10.14
CA LEU A 515 -12.11 -5.15 11.17
C LEU A 515 -13.16 -5.40 12.26
N ALA A 516 -13.82 -4.34 12.73
CA ALA A 516 -14.87 -4.46 13.73
C ALA A 516 -16.02 -5.35 13.24
N ASP A 517 -16.51 -5.12 12.02
CA ASP A 517 -17.59 -5.92 11.43
C ASP A 517 -17.22 -7.42 11.35
N VAL A 518 -15.98 -7.74 10.93
CA VAL A 518 -15.52 -9.14 10.85
C VAL A 518 -15.39 -9.77 12.24
N VAL A 519 -14.78 -9.07 13.20
CA VAL A 519 -14.57 -9.61 14.56
C VAL A 519 -15.89 -9.82 15.29
N GLU A 520 -16.80 -8.86 15.20
CA GLU A 520 -18.13 -8.97 15.82
C GLU A 520 -18.96 -10.11 15.20
N ALA A 521 -18.80 -10.38 13.90
CA ALA A 521 -19.48 -11.49 13.24
C ALA A 521 -18.96 -12.87 13.66
N GLU A 522 -17.68 -12.98 14.06
CA GLU A 522 -17.08 -14.22 14.55
C GLU A 522 -17.37 -14.47 16.05
N GLU A 523 -17.82 -13.45 16.77
CA GLU A 523 -18.25 -13.54 18.18
C GLU A 523 -19.74 -13.90 18.36
N GLN A 524 -20.52 -13.88 17.27
CA GLN A 524 -21.94 -14.25 17.22
C GLN A 524 -22.12 -15.72 16.83
#